data_AF-A0A1I1I658-F1
#
_entry.id   AF-A0A1I1I658-F1
#
_cell.length_a   1.000
_cell.length_b   1.000
_cell.length_c   1.000
_cell.angle_alpha   90.00
_cell.angle_beta   90.00
_cell.angle_gamma   90.00
#
_symmetry.space_group_name_H-M   'P 1'
#
loop_
_entity.id
_entity.type
_entity.pdbx_description
1 polymer ?
#
loop_
_entity_poly.entity_id
_entity_poly.type
_entity_poly.pdbx_seq_one_letter_code
_entity_poly.pdbx_strand_id
1 'polypeptide(L)'
;MSTAAQREAAGHDVIFADSDAELVAVAGDRLARAHAAGSTLIVIATPDHRSAFADGLAARSVDPGAARADGSLVELDAATVLGRIVDAGALDAGAFDRVVGTLVREAAGRGPVHAFGEMVGLLWEDGRVGEALELETAWNALLDETGADLLCGYDSTVVDDHTAADDVRAVCRLHSAVVAGDRFERTWDFEAGEALAGAARRVVTSALRARGLSGPELSDAEIILGELAANAARHARTPFSVSLAMEDGRIVVAVRDDSDELPVVAEPRTDQDASGRGLHLVAALARSWGIEPRDSGKLVWAELKR
;
A
#
# COMPACT_ATOMS: atom_id res chain seq x y z
N MET A 1 33.22 -13.96 4.04
CA MET A 1 32.45 -15.08 4.61
C MET A 1 31.19 -14.51 5.22
N SER A 2 30.04 -14.93 4.69
CA SER A 2 28.66 -14.75 5.15
C SER A 2 28.09 -13.31 5.21
N THR A 3 27.59 -12.86 4.06
CA THR A 3 26.49 -11.89 3.96
C THR A 3 25.19 -12.65 4.21
N ALA A 4 24.61 -12.50 5.40
CA ALA A 4 23.21 -12.89 5.62
C ALA A 4 22.35 -11.86 4.88
N ALA A 5 21.75 -12.26 3.77
CA ALA A 5 20.69 -11.49 3.14
C ALA A 5 19.59 -11.29 4.19
N GLN A 6 19.41 -10.05 4.63
CA GLN A 6 18.30 -9.66 5.49
C GLN A 6 17.03 -9.97 4.69
N ARG A 7 16.22 -10.92 5.19
CA ARG A 7 14.87 -11.16 4.69
C ARG A 7 14.06 -9.87 4.96
N GLU A 8 13.59 -9.21 3.90
CA GLU A 8 12.42 -8.33 3.99
C GLU A 8 11.29 -9.11 4.67
N ALA A 9 10.58 -8.47 5.60
CA ALA A 9 9.46 -9.12 6.26
C ALA A 9 8.35 -9.36 5.22
N ALA A 10 7.75 -10.56 5.25
CA ALA A 10 6.60 -10.89 4.43
C ALA A 10 5.49 -9.85 4.64
N GLY A 11 5.00 -9.22 3.58
CA GLY A 11 4.05 -8.12 3.61
C GLY A 11 2.89 -8.29 2.63
N HIS A 12 1.73 -7.79 3.03
CA HIS A 12 0.54 -7.64 2.19
C HIS A 12 0.31 -6.15 1.91
N ASP A 13 0.80 -5.67 0.78
CA ASP A 13 0.79 -4.26 0.44
C ASP A 13 -0.28 -3.96 -0.61
N VAL A 14 -0.76 -2.72 -0.66
CA VAL A 14 -1.75 -2.28 -1.65
C VAL A 14 -1.28 -1.07 -2.45
N ILE A 15 -1.66 -1.04 -3.73
CA ILE A 15 -1.56 0.12 -4.61
C ILE A 15 -2.94 0.50 -5.17
N PHE A 16 -3.30 1.78 -5.04
CA PHE A 16 -4.40 2.41 -5.75
C PHE A 16 -3.81 3.20 -6.92
N ALA A 17 -3.89 2.65 -8.13
CA ALA A 17 -3.27 3.24 -9.30
C ALA A 17 -4.25 4.17 -10.04
N ASP A 18 -3.79 5.35 -10.43
CA ASP A 18 -4.56 6.29 -11.26
C ASP A 18 -4.58 5.89 -12.75
N SER A 19 -3.76 4.91 -13.12
CA SER A 19 -3.71 4.35 -14.48
C SER A 19 -3.02 2.98 -14.50
N ASP A 20 -3.33 2.17 -15.51
CA ASP A 20 -2.65 0.89 -15.79
C ASP A 20 -1.13 1.06 -15.91
N ALA A 21 -0.68 2.20 -16.47
CA ALA A 21 0.74 2.49 -16.62
C ALA A 21 1.45 2.65 -15.27
N GLU A 22 0.80 3.31 -14.31
CA GLU A 22 1.31 3.45 -12.94
C GLU A 22 1.32 2.10 -12.23
N LEU A 23 0.24 1.33 -12.34
CA LEU A 23 0.13 -0.01 -11.75
C LEU A 23 1.27 -0.92 -12.22
N VAL A 24 1.46 -1.00 -13.55
CA VAL A 24 2.53 -1.80 -14.17
C VAL A 24 3.91 -1.27 -13.80
N ALA A 25 4.08 0.05 -13.65
CA ALA A 25 5.36 0.62 -13.26
C ALA A 25 5.77 0.19 -11.86
N VAL A 26 4.87 0.33 -10.87
CA VAL A 26 5.15 0.04 -9.46
C VAL A 26 5.24 -1.47 -9.22
N ALA A 27 4.22 -2.22 -9.62
CA ALA A 27 4.21 -3.66 -9.41
C ALA A 27 5.30 -4.36 -10.26
N GLY A 28 5.54 -3.90 -11.49
CA GLY A 28 6.58 -4.45 -12.35
C GLY A 28 8.01 -4.24 -11.81
N ASP A 29 8.28 -3.10 -11.18
CA ASP A 29 9.57 -2.84 -10.53
C ASP A 29 9.81 -3.74 -9.32
N ARG A 30 8.78 -3.92 -8.48
CA ARG A 30 8.82 -4.86 -7.33
C ARG A 30 9.04 -6.30 -7.80
N LEU A 31 8.26 -6.77 -8.78
CA LEU A 31 8.35 -8.13 -9.31
C LEU A 31 9.72 -8.39 -9.97
N ALA A 32 10.26 -7.43 -10.72
CA ALA A 32 11.56 -7.58 -11.35
C ALA A 32 12.70 -7.67 -10.31
N ARG A 33 12.67 -6.82 -9.26
CA ARG A 33 13.62 -6.92 -8.15
C ARG A 33 13.54 -8.28 -7.44
N ALA A 34 12.32 -8.75 -7.17
CA ALA A 34 12.09 -10.03 -6.51
C ALA A 34 12.61 -11.21 -7.35
N HIS A 35 12.38 -11.19 -8.66
CA HIS A 35 12.90 -12.21 -9.58
C HIS A 35 14.43 -12.22 -9.63
N ALA A 36 15.05 -11.03 -9.70
CA ALA A 36 16.52 -10.91 -9.64
C ALA A 36 17.11 -11.43 -8.32
N ALA A 37 16.34 -11.36 -7.21
CA ALA A 37 16.69 -11.95 -5.92
C ALA A 37 16.40 -13.46 -5.82
N GLY A 38 15.87 -14.08 -6.87
CA GLY A 38 15.58 -15.52 -6.95
C GLY A 38 14.21 -15.94 -6.43
N SER A 39 13.27 -14.99 -6.28
CA SER A 39 11.90 -15.29 -5.85
C SER A 39 11.07 -15.88 -7.00
N THR A 40 10.11 -16.74 -6.65
CA THR A 40 9.05 -17.15 -7.57
C THR A 40 7.99 -16.07 -7.63
N LEU A 41 7.63 -15.64 -8.84
CA LEU A 41 6.59 -14.65 -9.09
C LEU A 41 5.25 -15.34 -9.34
N ILE A 42 4.19 -14.83 -8.72
CA ILE A 42 2.80 -15.23 -9.01
C ILE A 42 2.01 -13.99 -9.41
N VAL A 43 1.45 -13.95 -10.61
CA VAL A 43 0.67 -12.80 -11.10
C VAL A 43 -0.75 -13.25 -11.37
N ILE A 44 -1.70 -12.83 -10.53
CA ILE A 44 -3.13 -13.10 -10.69
C ILE A 44 -3.81 -11.79 -11.09
N ALA A 45 -3.93 -11.59 -12.39
CA ALA A 45 -4.30 -10.30 -12.98
C ALA A 45 -5.27 -10.49 -14.16
N THR A 46 -5.89 -9.39 -14.62
CA THR A 46 -6.69 -9.39 -15.84
C THR A 46 -5.85 -9.77 -17.06
N PRO A 47 -6.44 -10.29 -18.16
CA PRO A 47 -5.70 -10.60 -19.38
C PRO A 47 -4.85 -9.43 -19.92
N ASP A 48 -5.39 -8.21 -19.85
CA ASP A 48 -4.74 -7.00 -20.35
C ASP A 48 -3.54 -6.64 -19.47
N HIS A 49 -3.71 -6.62 -18.14
CA HIS A 49 -2.61 -6.36 -17.22
C HIS A 49 -1.54 -7.45 -17.22
N ARG A 50 -1.90 -8.72 -17.45
CA ARG A 50 -0.90 -9.79 -17.65
C ARG A 50 -0.01 -9.53 -18.87
N SER A 51 -0.60 -9.07 -19.98
CA SER A 51 0.19 -8.68 -21.16
C SER A 51 1.10 -7.49 -20.81
N ALA A 52 0.57 -6.49 -20.13
CA ALA A 52 1.34 -5.30 -19.74
C ALA A 52 2.47 -5.62 -18.74
N PHE A 53 2.25 -6.52 -17.78
CA PHE A 53 3.28 -7.01 -16.86
C PHE A 53 4.36 -7.79 -17.59
N ALA A 54 4.01 -8.62 -18.57
CA ALA A 54 5.00 -9.33 -19.38
C ALA A 54 5.93 -8.34 -20.10
N ASP A 55 5.36 -7.32 -20.74
CA ASP A 55 6.14 -6.26 -21.41
C ASP A 55 6.98 -5.45 -20.40
N GLY A 56 6.39 -5.12 -19.25
CA GLY A 56 7.05 -4.39 -18.16
C GLY A 56 8.23 -5.16 -17.54
N LEU A 57 8.11 -6.48 -17.38
CA LEU A 57 9.18 -7.36 -16.91
C LEU A 57 10.30 -7.49 -17.96
N ALA A 58 9.94 -7.65 -19.24
CA ALA A 58 10.91 -7.71 -20.33
C ALA A 58 11.74 -6.41 -20.41
N ALA A 59 11.10 -5.24 -20.25
CA ALA A 59 11.79 -3.96 -20.18
C ALA A 59 12.76 -3.84 -18.99
N ARG A 60 12.57 -4.65 -17.94
CA ARG A 60 13.41 -4.72 -16.73
C ARG A 60 14.37 -5.92 -16.73
N SER A 61 14.66 -6.47 -17.92
CA SER A 61 15.60 -7.59 -18.14
C SER A 61 15.17 -8.93 -17.53
N VAL A 62 13.89 -9.11 -17.22
CA VAL A 62 13.30 -10.41 -16.87
C VAL A 62 12.65 -10.98 -18.11
N ASP A 63 13.12 -12.13 -18.62
CA ASP A 63 12.49 -12.82 -19.74
C ASP A 63 11.25 -13.58 -19.25
N PRO A 64 10.02 -13.12 -19.56
CA PRO A 64 8.81 -13.76 -19.05
C PRO A 64 8.58 -15.14 -19.68
N GLY A 65 9.10 -15.40 -20.87
CA GLY A 65 8.99 -16.69 -21.54
C GLY A 65 9.86 -17.74 -20.84
N ALA A 66 11.11 -17.39 -20.56
CA ALA A 66 12.02 -18.24 -19.79
C ALA A 66 11.52 -18.48 -18.36
N ALA A 67 11.07 -17.43 -17.68
CA ALA A 67 10.56 -17.51 -16.31
C ALA A 67 9.30 -18.38 -16.19
N ARG A 68 8.42 -18.38 -17.20
CA ARG A 68 7.28 -19.31 -17.24
C ARG A 68 7.73 -20.75 -17.48
N ALA A 69 8.73 -20.96 -18.33
CA ALA A 69 9.21 -22.29 -18.68
C ALA A 69 9.93 -22.98 -17.51
N ASP A 70 10.66 -22.23 -16.69
CA ASP A 70 11.34 -22.75 -15.49
C ASP A 70 10.49 -22.70 -14.21
N GLY A 71 9.30 -22.11 -14.27
CA GLY A 71 8.35 -22.02 -13.17
C GLY A 71 8.64 -20.92 -12.16
N SER A 72 9.58 -20.01 -12.45
CA SER A 72 9.84 -18.80 -11.65
C SER A 72 8.83 -17.68 -11.89
N LEU A 73 7.97 -17.78 -12.91
CA LEU A 73 6.79 -16.93 -13.12
C LEU A 73 5.56 -17.80 -13.40
N VAL A 74 4.55 -17.69 -12.54
CA VAL A 74 3.22 -18.26 -12.75
C VAL A 74 2.22 -17.14 -12.94
N GLU A 75 1.37 -17.25 -13.96
CA GLU A 75 0.34 -16.25 -14.20
C GLU A 75 -1.03 -16.89 -14.35
N LEU A 76 -2.04 -16.27 -13.75
CA LEU A 76 -3.42 -16.69 -13.78
C LEU A 76 -4.33 -15.51 -14.10
N ASP A 77 -5.42 -15.79 -14.81
CA ASP A 77 -6.50 -14.83 -15.03
C ASP A 77 -7.31 -14.67 -13.74
N ALA A 78 -7.38 -13.44 -13.23
CA ALA A 78 -8.06 -13.12 -11.97
C ALA A 78 -9.56 -13.48 -11.98
N ALA A 79 -10.29 -13.17 -13.06
CA ALA A 79 -11.71 -13.50 -13.18
C ALA A 79 -11.94 -15.02 -13.22
N THR A 80 -11.03 -15.75 -13.88
CA THR A 80 -11.06 -17.22 -13.90
C THR A 80 -10.82 -17.83 -12.52
N VAL A 81 -9.91 -17.26 -11.72
CA VAL A 81 -9.68 -17.71 -10.34
C VAL A 81 -10.89 -17.39 -9.47
N LEU A 82 -11.42 -16.17 -9.54
CA LEU A 82 -12.62 -15.75 -8.82
C LEU A 82 -13.81 -16.68 -9.08
N GLY A 83 -14.07 -17.04 -10.35
CA GLY A 83 -15.15 -17.97 -10.72
C GLY A 83 -15.00 -19.39 -10.17
N ARG A 84 -13.86 -19.74 -9.58
CA ARG A 84 -13.63 -21.05 -8.91
C ARG A 84 -13.71 -20.97 -7.40
N ILE A 85 -13.47 -19.79 -6.81
CA ILE A 85 -13.37 -19.60 -5.36
C ILE A 85 -14.56 -18.84 -4.79
N VAL A 86 -15.35 -18.19 -5.64
CA VAL A 86 -16.54 -17.44 -5.27
C VAL A 86 -17.76 -18.14 -5.86
N ASP A 87 -18.69 -18.56 -5.00
CA ASP A 87 -19.93 -19.22 -5.39
C ASP A 87 -21.13 -18.56 -4.69
N ALA A 88 -22.22 -18.38 -5.42
CA ALA A 88 -23.49 -17.85 -4.92
C ALA A 88 -23.42 -16.58 -4.02
N GLY A 89 -22.45 -15.69 -4.25
CA GLY A 89 -22.28 -14.46 -3.47
C GLY A 89 -21.48 -14.62 -2.17
N ALA A 90 -20.67 -15.68 -2.05
CA ALA A 90 -19.80 -15.90 -0.90
C ALA A 90 -18.45 -16.47 -1.34
N LEU A 91 -17.38 -16.18 -0.60
CA LEU A 91 -16.09 -16.84 -0.78
C LEU A 91 -16.14 -18.26 -0.21
N ASP A 92 -15.83 -19.27 -1.01
CA ASP A 92 -15.52 -20.61 -0.52
C ASP A 92 -14.04 -20.65 -0.10
N ALA A 93 -13.79 -20.47 1.19
CA ALA A 93 -12.44 -20.54 1.77
C ALA A 93 -11.71 -21.86 1.47
N GLY A 94 -12.43 -22.98 1.36
CA GLY A 94 -11.85 -24.26 0.99
C GLY A 94 -11.46 -24.31 -0.48
N ALA A 95 -12.24 -23.67 -1.36
CA ALA A 95 -11.86 -23.53 -2.78
C ALA A 95 -10.68 -22.59 -2.96
N PHE A 96 -10.64 -21.46 -2.23
CA PHE A 96 -9.47 -20.58 -2.17
C PHE A 96 -8.21 -21.37 -1.78
N ASP A 97 -8.27 -22.14 -0.70
CA ASP A 97 -7.14 -22.94 -0.23
C ASP A 97 -6.66 -23.97 -1.26
N ARG A 98 -7.59 -24.66 -1.93
CA ARG A 98 -7.27 -25.64 -2.98
C ARG A 98 -6.69 -25.03 -4.24
N VAL A 99 -7.06 -23.79 -4.58
CA VAL A 99 -6.66 -23.14 -5.84
C VAL A 99 -5.44 -22.24 -5.60
N VAL A 100 -5.59 -21.22 -4.77
CA VAL A 100 -4.56 -20.22 -4.49
C VAL A 100 -3.59 -20.75 -3.43
N GLY A 101 -4.11 -21.33 -2.34
CA GLY A 101 -3.28 -21.85 -1.25
C GLY A 101 -2.29 -22.93 -1.70
N THR A 102 -2.76 -23.90 -2.49
CA THR A 102 -1.88 -24.94 -3.06
C THR A 102 -0.79 -24.33 -3.94
N LEU A 103 -1.14 -23.39 -4.83
CA LEU A 103 -0.18 -22.73 -5.70
C LEU A 103 0.91 -21.99 -4.90
N VAL A 104 0.52 -21.18 -3.93
CA VAL A 104 1.45 -20.39 -3.12
C VAL A 104 2.35 -21.30 -2.28
N ARG A 105 1.80 -22.35 -1.66
CA ARG A 105 2.60 -23.31 -0.87
C ARG A 105 3.61 -24.08 -1.72
N GLU A 106 3.21 -24.51 -2.92
CA GLU A 106 4.14 -25.18 -3.85
C GLU A 106 5.28 -24.26 -4.28
N ALA A 107 5.00 -22.98 -4.53
CA ALA A 107 6.02 -21.98 -4.83
C ALA A 107 6.92 -21.70 -3.61
N ALA A 108 6.33 -21.52 -2.44
CA ALA A 108 7.04 -21.27 -1.17
C ALA A 108 7.97 -22.42 -0.77
N GLY A 109 7.61 -23.66 -1.13
CA GLY A 109 8.46 -24.83 -0.96
C GLY A 109 9.75 -24.81 -1.80
N ARG A 110 9.82 -23.97 -2.85
CA ARG A 110 11.00 -23.79 -3.71
C ARG A 110 11.87 -22.59 -3.32
N GLY A 111 11.31 -21.61 -2.61
CA GLY A 111 11.99 -20.38 -2.22
C GLY A 111 11.01 -19.25 -1.88
N PRO A 112 11.50 -18.01 -1.72
CA PRO A 112 10.65 -16.85 -1.50
C PRO A 112 9.63 -16.65 -2.64
N VAL A 113 8.45 -16.14 -2.29
CA VAL A 113 7.35 -15.90 -3.24
C VAL A 113 6.97 -14.44 -3.18
N HIS A 114 6.80 -13.84 -4.36
CA HIS A 114 6.22 -12.50 -4.49
C HIS A 114 5.03 -12.58 -5.45
N ALA A 115 3.87 -12.21 -4.95
CA ALA A 115 2.61 -12.27 -5.65
C ALA A 115 2.10 -10.86 -5.99
N PHE A 116 1.38 -10.77 -7.10
CA PHE A 116 0.55 -9.63 -7.45
C PHE A 116 -0.89 -10.12 -7.67
N GLY A 117 -1.88 -9.41 -7.13
CA GLY A 117 -3.28 -9.81 -7.18
C GLY A 117 -4.24 -8.68 -7.49
N GLU A 118 -5.18 -8.91 -8.42
CA GLU A 118 -6.26 -7.96 -8.76
C GLU A 118 -7.66 -8.48 -8.39
N MET A 119 -7.74 -9.71 -7.87
CA MET A 119 -9.03 -10.35 -7.59
C MET A 119 -9.90 -9.54 -6.62
N VAL A 120 -9.27 -8.88 -5.63
CA VAL A 120 -10.01 -8.08 -4.66
C VAL A 120 -10.51 -6.78 -5.30
N GLY A 121 -9.70 -6.13 -6.13
CA GLY A 121 -10.11 -4.96 -6.92
C GLY A 121 -11.32 -5.26 -7.82
N LEU A 122 -11.30 -6.40 -8.52
CA LEU A 122 -12.43 -6.82 -9.38
C LEU A 122 -13.73 -7.06 -8.60
N LEU A 123 -13.65 -7.72 -7.43
CA LEU A 123 -14.83 -7.90 -6.58
C LEU A 123 -15.38 -6.55 -6.10
N TRP A 124 -14.49 -5.60 -5.84
CA TRP A 124 -14.87 -4.26 -5.41
C TRP A 124 -15.60 -3.46 -6.48
N GLU A 125 -15.07 -3.47 -7.71
CA GLU A 125 -15.67 -2.81 -8.87
C GLU A 125 -17.08 -3.35 -9.16
N ASP A 126 -17.30 -4.64 -8.90
CA ASP A 126 -18.61 -5.30 -8.99
C ASP A 126 -19.54 -4.99 -7.79
N GLY A 127 -19.12 -4.16 -6.83
CA GLY A 127 -19.87 -3.82 -5.62
C GLY A 127 -19.94 -4.94 -4.57
N ARG A 128 -19.08 -5.96 -4.69
CA ARG A 128 -19.05 -7.17 -3.86
C ARG A 128 -18.04 -7.05 -2.73
N VAL A 129 -18.21 -5.99 -1.95
CA VAL A 129 -17.29 -5.58 -0.87
C VAL A 129 -17.15 -6.66 0.20
N GLY A 130 -18.22 -7.38 0.53
CA GLY A 130 -18.17 -8.46 1.53
C GLY A 130 -17.21 -9.57 1.13
N GLU A 131 -17.33 -10.06 -0.10
CA GLU A 131 -16.48 -11.10 -0.64
C GLU A 131 -15.03 -10.62 -0.84
N ALA A 132 -14.83 -9.34 -1.17
CA ALA A 132 -13.51 -8.72 -1.21
C ALA A 132 -12.82 -8.81 0.16
N LEU A 133 -13.50 -8.44 1.26
CA LEU A 133 -12.95 -8.50 2.62
C LEU A 133 -12.71 -9.94 3.10
N GLU A 134 -13.57 -10.89 2.72
CA GLU A 134 -13.33 -12.31 2.98
C GLU A 134 -12.06 -12.81 2.26
N LEU A 135 -11.85 -12.37 1.01
CA LEU A 135 -10.69 -12.75 0.22
C LEU A 135 -9.39 -12.16 0.78
N GLU A 136 -9.42 -10.91 1.22
CA GLU A 136 -8.33 -10.25 1.96
C GLU A 136 -7.94 -11.03 3.22
N THR A 137 -8.93 -11.47 3.99
CA THR A 137 -8.72 -12.28 5.20
C THR A 137 -8.07 -13.63 4.86
N ALA A 138 -8.52 -14.27 3.77
CA ALA A 138 -7.96 -15.54 3.33
C ALA A 138 -6.51 -15.41 2.83
N TRP A 139 -6.19 -14.31 2.14
CA TRP A 139 -4.83 -13.97 1.76
C TRP A 139 -3.94 -13.78 2.98
N ASN A 140 -4.33 -12.95 3.95
CA ASN A 140 -3.55 -12.72 5.16
C ASN A 140 -3.18 -14.02 5.88
N ALA A 141 -4.15 -14.92 6.06
CA ALA A 141 -3.89 -16.22 6.66
C ALA A 141 -2.86 -17.06 5.88
N LEU A 142 -2.90 -17.00 4.54
CA LEU A 142 -1.96 -17.70 3.67
C LEU A 142 -0.55 -17.07 3.69
N LEU A 143 -0.47 -15.73 3.75
CA LEU A 143 0.81 -15.01 3.82
C LEU A 143 1.48 -15.26 5.19
N ASP A 144 0.72 -15.24 6.28
CA ASP A 144 1.20 -15.62 7.62
C ASP A 144 1.74 -17.06 7.66
N GLU A 145 1.08 -17.98 6.96
CA GLU A 145 1.51 -19.38 6.87
C GLU A 145 2.79 -19.55 6.05
N THR A 146 2.87 -18.88 4.89
CA THR A 146 3.89 -19.17 3.86
C THR A 146 5.08 -18.22 3.88
N GLY A 147 4.92 -17.04 4.48
CA GLY A 147 5.88 -15.94 4.41
C GLY A 147 6.04 -15.38 2.99
N ALA A 148 5.03 -15.54 2.13
CA ALA A 148 5.00 -14.91 0.83
C ALA A 148 4.68 -13.42 0.93
N ASP A 149 5.13 -12.64 -0.05
CA ASP A 149 4.78 -11.23 -0.21
C ASP A 149 3.65 -11.08 -1.23
N LEU A 150 2.72 -10.17 -1.00
CA LEU A 150 1.62 -9.86 -1.92
C LEU A 150 1.48 -8.36 -2.11
N LEU A 151 1.36 -7.92 -3.36
CA LEU A 151 0.92 -6.58 -3.72
C LEU A 151 -0.46 -6.65 -4.39
N CYS A 152 -1.48 -6.09 -3.76
CA CYS A 152 -2.83 -5.97 -4.32
C CYS A 152 -2.99 -4.67 -5.12
N GLY A 153 -3.53 -4.79 -6.33
CA GLY A 153 -3.79 -3.67 -7.23
C GLY A 153 -5.27 -3.28 -7.26
N TYR A 154 -5.53 -1.98 -7.17
CA TYR A 154 -6.86 -1.37 -7.29
C TYR A 154 -6.79 -0.16 -8.23
N ASP A 155 -7.87 0.09 -8.96
CA ASP A 155 -8.06 1.37 -9.66
C ASP A 155 -8.41 2.48 -8.65
N SER A 156 -7.81 3.66 -8.79
CA SER A 156 -8.00 4.76 -7.83
C SER A 156 -9.43 5.33 -7.84
N THR A 157 -10.20 5.12 -8.91
CA THR A 157 -11.62 5.52 -8.99
C THR A 157 -12.50 4.81 -7.97
N VAL A 158 -12.06 3.65 -7.48
CA VAL A 158 -12.70 2.92 -6.37
C VAL A 158 -12.73 3.73 -5.07
N VAL A 159 -11.80 4.68 -4.91
CA VAL A 159 -11.71 5.59 -3.76
C VAL A 159 -12.54 6.86 -3.97
N ASP A 160 -12.87 7.22 -5.21
CA ASP A 160 -13.59 8.45 -5.56
C ASP A 160 -15.12 8.32 -5.41
N ASP A 161 -15.69 7.10 -5.45
CA ASP A 161 -17.14 6.93 -5.31
C ASP A 161 -17.58 7.14 -3.84
N HIS A 162 -18.38 8.19 -3.60
CA HIS A 162 -18.68 8.78 -2.28
C HIS A 162 -19.54 7.90 -1.33
N THR A 163 -19.61 6.59 -1.57
CA THR A 163 -20.44 5.64 -0.82
C THR A 163 -19.70 4.77 0.19
N ALA A 164 -18.36 4.79 0.25
CA ALA A 164 -17.62 3.68 0.88
C ALA A 164 -16.37 4.07 1.71
N ALA A 165 -16.36 5.23 2.40
CA ALA A 165 -15.21 5.62 3.23
C ALA A 165 -14.85 4.57 4.30
N ASP A 166 -15.82 3.84 4.84
CA ASP A 166 -15.60 2.77 5.82
C ASP A 166 -15.11 1.45 5.19
N ASP A 167 -15.44 1.21 3.94
CA ASP A 167 -15.04 0.01 3.21
C ASP A 167 -13.59 0.17 2.70
N VAL A 168 -13.21 1.32 2.12
CA VAL A 168 -11.81 1.62 1.79
C VAL A 168 -10.93 1.51 3.04
N ARG A 169 -11.43 1.98 4.21
CA ARG A 169 -10.74 1.78 5.49
C ARG A 169 -10.64 0.30 5.87
N ALA A 170 -11.62 -0.53 5.56
CA ALA A 170 -11.58 -1.97 5.84
C ALA A 170 -10.50 -2.68 5.02
N VAL A 171 -10.35 -2.33 3.75
CA VAL A 171 -9.26 -2.82 2.89
C VAL A 171 -7.92 -2.36 3.42
N CYS A 172 -7.74 -1.05 3.66
CA CYS A 172 -6.47 -0.54 4.17
C CYS A 172 -6.08 -1.13 5.53
N ARG A 173 -7.04 -1.52 6.38
CA ARG A 173 -6.78 -2.21 7.67
C ARG A 173 -6.30 -3.65 7.50
N LEU A 174 -6.64 -4.30 6.39
CA LEU A 174 -6.26 -5.68 6.11
C LEU A 174 -4.89 -5.78 5.43
N HIS A 175 -4.31 -4.66 5.00
CA HIS A 175 -2.97 -4.58 4.42
C HIS A 175 -1.92 -4.08 5.43
N SER A 176 -0.69 -4.54 5.30
CA SER A 176 0.45 -4.10 6.09
C SER A 176 1.00 -2.73 5.69
N ALA A 177 0.83 -2.31 4.43
CA ALA A 177 1.30 -1.00 3.94
C ALA A 177 0.54 -0.50 2.67
N VAL A 178 0.59 0.82 2.40
CA VAL A 178 0.07 1.49 1.19
C VAL A 178 1.18 2.35 0.59
N VAL A 179 1.63 2.04 -0.63
CA VAL A 179 2.86 2.62 -1.23
C VAL A 179 2.58 3.93 -2.00
N ALA A 180 3.33 4.99 -1.70
CA ALA A 180 3.40 6.20 -2.53
C ALA A 180 4.80 6.31 -3.16
N GLY A 181 4.91 6.32 -4.48
CA GLY A 181 6.22 6.42 -5.17
C GLY A 181 7.04 7.68 -4.82
N ASP A 182 8.25 7.77 -5.39
CA ASP A 182 9.32 8.74 -5.03
C ASP A 182 9.14 10.14 -5.63
N ARG A 183 8.06 10.85 -5.25
CA ARG A 183 7.56 12.08 -5.92
C ARG A 183 7.74 13.41 -5.17
N PHE A 184 8.65 13.52 -4.19
CA PHE A 184 8.72 14.69 -3.31
C PHE A 184 9.66 15.80 -3.79
N GLU A 185 9.12 17.01 -4.00
CA GLU A 185 9.90 18.17 -4.46
C GLU A 185 10.62 18.93 -3.34
N ARG A 186 10.11 18.86 -2.10
CA ARG A 186 10.69 19.55 -0.94
C ARG A 186 10.62 18.68 0.30
N THR A 187 11.69 18.71 1.09
CA THR A 187 11.81 18.02 2.37
C THR A 187 12.38 18.96 3.43
N TRP A 188 11.88 18.85 4.66
CA TRP A 188 12.37 19.56 5.84
C TRP A 188 12.69 18.56 6.94
N ASP A 189 13.89 18.63 7.49
CA ASP A 189 14.35 17.73 8.56
C ASP A 189 14.20 18.37 9.94
N PHE A 190 13.82 17.56 10.93
CA PHE A 190 13.61 17.95 12.31
C PHE A 190 14.31 16.96 13.24
N GLU A 191 14.95 17.48 14.29
CA GLU A 191 15.49 16.67 15.38
C GLU A 191 14.37 15.98 16.18
N ALA A 192 14.73 15.01 17.01
CA ALA A 192 13.76 14.37 17.90
C ALA A 192 13.22 15.37 18.94
N GLY A 193 11.90 15.53 19.01
CA GLY A 193 11.27 16.31 20.08
C GLY A 193 9.82 16.71 19.83
N GLU A 194 8.95 16.45 20.81
CA GLU A 194 7.51 16.74 20.71
C GLU A 194 7.20 18.21 20.40
N ALA A 195 8.02 19.14 20.89
CA ALA A 195 7.87 20.58 20.61
C ALA A 195 8.07 20.95 19.13
N LEU A 196 8.70 20.07 18.33
CA LEU A 196 9.03 20.32 16.93
C LEU A 196 7.87 19.99 15.97
N ALA A 197 6.85 19.23 16.39
CA ALA A 197 5.64 19.01 15.58
C ALA A 197 4.94 20.32 15.20
N GLY A 198 4.83 21.26 16.14
CA GLY A 198 4.27 22.58 15.88
C GLY A 198 5.13 23.42 14.93
N ALA A 199 6.46 23.23 14.94
CA ALA A 199 7.36 23.91 14.01
C ALA A 199 7.24 23.32 12.60
N ALA A 200 7.19 22.01 12.48
CA ALA A 200 6.98 21.29 11.22
C ALA A 200 5.69 21.74 10.53
N ARG A 201 4.56 21.72 11.25
CA ARG A 201 3.28 22.21 10.73
C ARG A 201 3.40 23.64 10.19
N ARG A 202 3.98 24.57 10.94
CA ARG A 202 4.11 25.99 10.52
C ARG A 202 4.92 26.16 9.25
N VAL A 203 6.06 25.48 9.14
CA VAL A 203 6.97 25.60 8.00
C VAL A 203 6.30 25.08 6.73
N VAL A 204 5.70 23.89 6.78
CA VAL A 204 5.08 23.29 5.61
C VAL A 204 3.79 24.02 5.20
N THR A 205 2.98 24.45 6.17
CA THR A 205 1.79 25.29 5.92
C THR A 205 2.18 26.61 5.24
N SER A 206 3.29 27.23 5.66
CA SER A 206 3.78 28.46 5.03
C SER A 206 4.22 28.20 3.58
N ALA A 207 4.82 27.05 3.30
CA ALA A 207 5.20 26.64 1.96
C ALA A 207 3.98 26.35 1.05
N LEU A 208 2.91 25.74 1.59
CA LEU A 208 1.64 25.53 0.89
C LEU A 208 0.96 26.86 0.56
N ARG A 209 0.88 27.78 1.55
CA ARG A 209 0.33 29.12 1.34
C ARG A 209 1.10 29.91 0.29
N ALA A 210 2.43 29.84 0.30
CA ALA A 210 3.28 30.50 -0.70
C ALA A 210 3.07 29.95 -2.12
N ARG A 211 2.54 28.71 -2.26
CA ARG A 211 2.16 28.08 -3.52
C ARG A 211 0.68 28.27 -3.88
N GLY A 212 -0.05 29.11 -3.15
CA GLY A 212 -1.40 29.52 -3.49
C GLY A 212 -2.51 28.71 -2.82
N LEU A 213 -2.19 27.76 -1.93
CA LEU A 213 -3.22 27.07 -1.15
C LEU A 213 -3.88 28.00 -0.14
N SER A 214 -5.20 27.95 -0.06
CA SER A 214 -6.00 28.79 0.83
C SER A 214 -7.34 28.15 1.17
N GLY A 215 -8.06 28.72 2.14
CA GLY A 215 -9.41 28.25 2.48
C GLY A 215 -9.43 26.88 3.18
N PRO A 216 -10.48 26.07 2.94
CA PRO A 216 -10.65 24.77 3.58
C PRO A 216 -9.48 23.81 3.32
N GLU A 217 -8.96 23.76 2.09
CA GLU A 217 -7.83 22.89 1.72
C GLU A 217 -6.58 23.16 2.58
N LEU A 218 -6.26 24.43 2.83
CA LEU A 218 -5.14 24.80 3.68
C LEU A 218 -5.40 24.43 5.15
N SER A 219 -6.66 24.54 5.60
CA SER A 219 -7.06 24.19 6.96
C SER A 219 -6.96 22.69 7.20
N ASP A 220 -7.36 21.88 6.22
CA ASP A 220 -7.27 20.43 6.27
C ASP A 220 -5.81 19.98 6.23
N ALA A 221 -4.98 20.62 5.40
CA ALA A 221 -3.53 20.39 5.37
C ALA A 221 -2.87 20.69 6.72
N GLU A 222 -3.25 21.78 7.38
CA GLU A 222 -2.74 22.16 8.70
C GLU A 222 -3.04 21.08 9.76
N ILE A 223 -4.24 20.48 9.70
CA ILE A 223 -4.65 19.40 10.61
C ILE A 223 -3.85 18.13 10.29
N ILE A 224 -3.84 17.69 9.03
CA ILE A 224 -3.12 16.49 8.59
C ILE A 224 -1.64 16.55 8.98
N LEU A 225 -0.97 17.65 8.65
CA LEU A 225 0.44 17.87 9.00
C LEU A 225 0.67 17.87 10.51
N GLY A 226 -0.27 18.44 11.27
CA GLY A 226 -0.22 18.45 12.73
C GLY A 226 -0.24 17.05 13.33
N GLU A 227 -1.15 16.21 12.84
CA GLU A 227 -1.30 14.83 13.33
C GLU A 227 -0.14 13.92 12.90
N LEU A 228 0.29 14.00 11.64
CA LEU A 228 1.43 13.22 11.15
C LEU A 228 2.74 13.60 11.85
N ALA A 229 3.03 14.89 12.01
CA ALA A 229 4.22 15.35 12.70
C ALA A 229 4.16 15.08 14.22
N ALA A 230 2.98 15.18 14.84
CA ALA A 230 2.81 14.80 16.24
C ALA A 230 3.02 13.30 16.44
N ASN A 231 2.60 12.46 15.50
CA ASN A 231 2.84 11.03 15.56
C ASN A 231 4.34 10.69 15.51
N ALA A 232 5.07 11.25 14.55
CA ALA A 232 6.52 11.08 14.49
C ALA A 232 7.22 11.61 15.76
N ALA A 233 6.89 12.84 16.19
CA ALA A 233 7.57 13.48 17.31
C ALA A 233 7.26 12.83 18.68
N ARG A 234 6.05 12.31 18.89
CA ARG A 234 5.61 11.73 20.17
C ARG A 234 5.83 10.22 20.25
N HIS A 235 5.57 9.49 19.17
CA HIS A 235 5.58 8.03 19.18
C HIS A 235 6.93 7.47 18.72
N ALA A 236 7.46 7.94 17.58
CA ALA A 236 8.76 7.45 17.09
C ALA A 236 9.94 7.91 17.97
N ARG A 237 9.88 9.15 18.50
CA ARG A 237 10.96 9.77 19.31
C ARG A 237 12.33 9.75 18.62
N THR A 238 12.33 9.75 17.30
CA THR A 238 13.52 9.89 16.43
C THR A 238 13.53 11.27 15.77
N PRO A 239 14.64 11.68 15.13
CA PRO A 239 14.56 12.66 14.06
C PRO A 239 13.51 12.25 13.04
N PHE A 240 12.87 13.23 12.41
CA PHE A 240 11.85 13.00 11.41
C PHE A 240 11.94 14.06 10.31
N SER A 241 11.47 13.73 9.11
CA SER A 241 11.40 14.68 8.01
C SER A 241 9.97 14.83 7.52
N VAL A 242 9.65 15.99 6.97
CA VAL A 242 8.37 16.24 6.31
C VAL A 242 8.63 16.57 4.86
N SER A 243 7.97 15.86 3.96
CA SER A 243 8.11 15.99 2.51
C SER A 243 6.80 16.46 1.87
N LEU A 244 6.92 17.21 0.79
CA LEU A 244 5.80 17.79 0.05
C LEU A 244 5.98 17.56 -1.45
N ALA A 245 4.96 16.99 -2.09
CA ALA A 245 4.81 16.89 -3.53
C ALA A 245 3.61 17.72 -3.99
N MET A 246 3.75 18.45 -5.11
CA MET A 246 2.68 19.25 -5.71
C MET A 246 2.72 19.12 -7.23
N GLU A 247 2.14 18.04 -7.76
CA GLU A 247 2.15 17.73 -9.20
C GLU A 247 0.72 17.52 -9.70
N ASP A 248 0.42 17.98 -10.92
CA ASP A 248 -0.89 17.84 -11.59
C ASP A 248 -2.10 18.28 -10.76
N GLY A 249 -1.88 19.22 -9.84
CA GLY A 249 -2.92 19.72 -8.94
C GLY A 249 -3.26 18.78 -7.78
N ARG A 250 -2.48 17.73 -7.56
CA ARG A 250 -2.48 16.89 -6.36
C ARG A 250 -1.44 17.40 -5.37
N ILE A 251 -1.72 17.22 -4.09
CA ILE A 251 -0.84 17.67 -3.02
C ILE A 251 -0.66 16.54 -2.04
N VAL A 252 0.56 16.03 -1.95
CA VAL A 252 0.91 14.95 -1.04
C VAL A 252 1.85 15.50 0.02
N VAL A 253 1.45 15.34 1.28
CA VAL A 253 2.32 15.57 2.44
C VAL A 253 2.75 14.24 3.00
N ALA A 254 4.01 14.10 3.35
CA ALA A 254 4.55 12.88 3.94
C ALA A 254 5.45 13.18 5.12
N VAL A 255 5.47 12.31 6.11
CA VAL A 255 6.31 12.40 7.30
C VAL A 255 7.10 11.11 7.43
N ARG A 256 8.43 11.20 7.40
CA ARG A 256 9.32 10.07 7.62
C ARG A 256 9.87 10.12 9.03
N ASP A 257 9.88 8.99 9.71
CA ASP A 257 10.62 8.80 10.96
C ASP A 257 11.47 7.51 10.89
N ASP A 258 12.38 7.32 11.84
CA ASP A 258 13.31 6.18 11.88
C ASP A 258 12.81 5.06 12.83
N SER A 259 11.50 5.03 13.14
CA SER A 259 10.90 3.99 13.98
C SER A 259 10.15 2.95 13.14
N ASP A 260 10.47 1.68 13.40
CA ASP A 260 9.77 0.53 12.84
C ASP A 260 8.40 0.28 13.51
N GLU A 261 8.06 1.01 14.57
CA GLU A 261 6.73 0.92 15.19
C GLU A 261 5.68 1.53 14.27
N LEU A 262 4.78 0.69 13.75
CA LEU A 262 3.68 1.14 12.93
C LEU A 262 2.73 2.04 13.73
N PRO A 263 2.20 3.11 13.10
CA PRO A 263 1.21 3.96 13.76
C PRO A 263 -0.05 3.16 14.10
N VAL A 264 -0.47 3.19 15.37
CA VAL A 264 -1.71 2.54 15.79
C VAL A 264 -2.91 3.37 15.34
N VAL A 265 -3.66 2.87 14.35
CA VAL A 265 -4.95 3.41 13.96
C VAL A 265 -6.00 2.88 14.95
N ALA A 266 -6.19 3.55 16.08
CA ALA A 266 -7.21 3.19 17.06
C ALA A 266 -8.48 4.02 16.85
N GLU A 267 -9.63 3.36 16.75
CA GLU A 267 -10.91 4.05 16.92
C GLU A 267 -11.01 4.58 18.37
N PRO A 268 -11.43 5.84 18.59
CA PRO A 268 -11.64 6.35 19.93
C PRO A 268 -12.75 5.51 20.60
N ARG A 269 -12.36 4.70 21.60
CA ARG A 269 -13.33 3.89 22.36
C ARG A 269 -14.15 4.78 23.30
N THR A 270 -13.61 5.95 23.67
CA THR A 270 -14.26 6.98 24.48
C THR A 270 -13.77 8.41 24.15
N ASP A 271 -14.55 9.43 24.55
CA ASP A 271 -14.19 10.87 24.45
C ASP A 271 -12.94 11.27 25.26
N GLN A 272 -12.35 10.36 26.04
CA GLN A 272 -11.17 10.60 26.88
C GLN A 272 -9.88 10.00 26.30
N ASP A 273 -9.98 9.18 25.24
CA ASP A 273 -8.81 8.58 24.59
C ASP A 273 -8.21 9.57 23.58
N ALA A 274 -7.16 10.28 23.98
CA ALA A 274 -6.42 11.21 23.11
C ALA A 274 -5.44 10.48 22.17
N SER A 275 -4.94 9.30 22.55
CA SER A 275 -4.07 8.47 21.70
C SER A 275 -4.91 7.67 20.70
N GLY A 276 -4.83 8.01 19.42
CA GLY A 276 -5.55 7.32 18.33
C GLY A 276 -6.37 8.23 17.42
N ARG A 277 -6.67 9.47 17.85
CA ARG A 277 -7.46 10.42 17.05
C ARG A 277 -6.73 10.96 15.83
N GLY A 278 -5.41 11.04 15.88
CA GLY A 278 -4.63 11.75 14.88
C GLY A 278 -4.77 11.17 13.48
N LEU A 279 -4.61 9.85 13.34
CA LEU A 279 -4.80 9.20 12.04
C LEU A 279 -6.26 9.09 11.63
N HIS A 280 -7.20 9.10 12.58
CA HIS A 280 -8.61 9.20 12.25
C HIS A 280 -8.95 10.54 11.60
N LEU A 281 -8.38 11.65 12.08
CA LEU A 281 -8.51 12.97 11.44
C LEU A 281 -7.82 13.01 10.09
N VAL A 282 -6.62 12.44 9.95
CA VAL A 282 -5.93 12.31 8.65
C VAL A 282 -6.82 11.55 7.67
N ALA A 283 -7.37 10.40 8.07
CA ALA A 283 -8.26 9.58 7.24
C ALA A 283 -9.59 10.27 6.88
N ALA A 284 -10.06 11.23 7.68
CA ALA A 284 -11.28 11.97 7.39
C ALA A 284 -11.04 13.12 6.40
N LEU A 285 -9.87 13.77 6.49
CA LEU A 285 -9.56 15.00 5.76
C LEU A 285 -8.76 14.75 4.47
N ALA A 286 -7.98 13.67 4.41
CA ALA A 286 -7.20 13.31 3.23
C ALA A 286 -8.08 12.63 2.16
N ARG A 287 -7.77 12.87 0.88
CA ARG A 287 -8.34 12.13 -0.24
C ARG A 287 -7.89 10.67 -0.18
N SER A 288 -6.60 10.47 0.05
CA SER A 288 -5.95 9.17 0.25
C SER A 288 -4.82 9.34 1.26
N TRP A 289 -4.44 8.28 1.97
CA TRP A 289 -3.30 8.31 2.88
C TRP A 289 -2.74 6.89 3.06
N GLY A 290 -1.48 6.79 3.48
CA GLY A 290 -0.79 5.52 3.55
C GLY A 290 0.45 5.54 4.43
N ILE A 291 1.05 4.36 4.59
CA ILE A 291 2.31 4.14 5.29
C ILE A 291 3.19 3.33 4.35
N GLU A 292 4.42 3.78 4.14
CA GLU A 292 5.43 3.14 3.31
C GLU A 292 6.67 2.85 4.19
N PRO A 293 6.98 1.58 4.48
CA PRO A 293 8.23 1.20 5.14
C PRO A 293 9.45 1.62 4.33
N ARG A 294 10.55 2.00 4.99
CA ARG A 294 11.83 2.36 4.36
C ARG A 294 12.96 1.59 5.02
N ASP A 295 14.15 1.57 4.40
CA ASP A 295 15.36 0.91 4.94
C ASP A 295 15.67 1.27 6.41
N SER A 296 15.26 2.48 6.82
CA SER A 296 15.25 2.96 8.21
C SER A 296 13.93 3.67 8.45
N GLY A 297 13.09 3.04 9.29
CA GLY A 297 11.78 3.50 9.72
C GLY A 297 10.70 3.49 8.65
N LYS A 298 9.87 4.53 8.62
CA LYS A 298 8.65 4.57 7.81
C LYS A 298 8.33 5.97 7.32
N LEU A 299 7.57 6.04 6.23
CA LEU A 299 7.01 7.26 5.66
C LEU A 299 5.48 7.18 5.75
N VAL A 300 4.84 8.07 6.50
CA VAL A 300 3.38 8.19 6.54
C VAL A 300 2.97 9.36 5.66
N TRP A 301 2.10 9.14 4.69
CA TRP A 301 1.74 10.14 3.68
C TRP A 301 0.23 10.34 3.58
N ALA A 302 -0.19 11.51 3.10
CA ALA A 302 -1.58 11.87 2.86
C ALA A 302 -1.70 12.81 1.66
N GLU A 303 -2.61 12.50 0.74
CA GLU A 303 -3.05 13.37 -0.35
C GLU A 303 -4.21 14.26 0.14
N LEU A 304 -4.13 15.57 -0.11
CA LEU A 304 -5.17 16.51 0.31
C LEU A 304 -6.40 16.43 -0.60
N LYS A 305 -7.60 16.63 -0.01
CA LYS A 305 -8.83 16.89 -0.78
C LYS A 305 -8.76 18.28 -1.39
N ARG A 306 -9.26 18.39 -2.62
CA ARG A 306 -9.35 19.64 -3.38
C ARG A 306 -10.78 20.17 -3.34
#